data_AF-A0A101GA61-F1
#
_entry.id   AF-A0A101GA61-F1
#
_cell.length_a   1.000
_cell.length_b   1.000
_cell.length_c   1.000
_cell.angle_alpha   90.00
_cell.angle_beta   90.00
_cell.angle_gamma   90.00
#
_symmetry.space_group_name_H-M   'P 1'
#
loop_
_entity.id
_entity.type
_entity.pdbx_description
1 polymer ?
#
loop_
_entity_poly.entity_id
_entity_poly.type
_entity_poly.pdbx_seq_one_letter_code
_entity_poly.pdbx_strand_id
1 'polypeptide(L)'
;MHMQDEYARESIFKRRVAHGMLTASLISAVIGTVLPGPGTIYLEQTLKFHAPAFIGDTITALVEVIDKAPGKKRIQLKTTCKNQNDQLILSGQALVMPGR
;
A
#
# COMPACT_ATOMS: atom_id res chain seq x y z
N MET A 1 -12.93 15.54 -3.61
CA MET A 1 -13.31 14.19 -3.12
C MET A 1 -12.71 13.83 -1.77
N HIS A 2 -11.47 14.21 -1.45
CA HIS A 2 -10.81 13.81 -0.20
C HIS A 2 -11.04 14.76 0.98
N MET A 3 -11.27 16.05 0.71
CA MET A 3 -11.23 17.10 1.75
C MET A 3 -12.58 17.80 2.01
N GLN A 4 -13.48 17.83 1.02
CA GLN A 4 -14.74 18.56 1.09
C GLN A 4 -15.92 17.58 0.98
N ASP A 5 -16.86 17.67 1.92
CA ASP A 5 -18.01 16.75 1.98
C ASP A 5 -19.04 17.04 0.88
N GLU A 6 -19.31 18.31 0.59
CA GLU A 6 -20.25 18.75 -0.45
C GLU A 6 -19.86 18.17 -1.81
N TYR A 7 -18.61 18.39 -2.21
CA TYR A 7 -18.08 17.84 -3.47
C TYR A 7 -18.09 16.30 -3.48
N ALA A 8 -17.78 15.66 -2.35
CA ALA A 8 -17.69 14.20 -2.29
C ALA A 8 -19.06 13.52 -2.44
N ARG A 9 -20.15 14.15 -1.96
CA ARG A 9 -21.53 13.67 -2.15
C ARG A 9 -21.95 13.62 -3.60
N GLU A 10 -21.49 14.58 -4.40
CA GLU A 10 -21.78 14.64 -5.84
C GLU A 10 -20.95 13.63 -6.65
N SER A 11 -19.78 13.24 -6.13
CA SER A 11 -18.88 12.28 -6.79
C SER A 11 -19.46 10.85 -6.88
N ILE A 12 -18.77 9.99 -7.63
CA ILE A 12 -19.09 8.54 -7.71
C ILE A 12 -19.01 7.82 -6.36
N PHE A 13 -18.26 8.36 -5.40
CA PHE A 13 -18.06 7.74 -4.08
C PHE A 13 -19.13 8.13 -3.05
N LYS A 14 -19.95 9.14 -3.33
CA LYS A 14 -21.06 9.66 -2.49
C LYS A 14 -20.67 10.16 -1.08
N ARG A 15 -19.41 10.04 -0.69
CA ARG A 15 -18.82 10.55 0.55
C ARG A 15 -17.30 10.64 0.41
N ARG A 16 -16.62 11.31 1.34
CA ARG A 16 -15.16 11.44 1.31
C ARG A 16 -14.45 10.10 1.38
N VAL A 17 -13.37 10.00 0.63
CA VAL A 17 -12.47 8.84 0.59
C VAL A 17 -11.06 9.30 0.92
N ALA A 18 -10.24 8.44 1.52
CA ALA A 18 -8.83 8.73 1.73
C ALA A 18 -8.08 8.81 0.38
N HIS A 19 -6.94 9.51 0.37
CA HIS A 19 -6.03 9.48 -0.76
C HIS A 19 -5.49 8.05 -0.93
N GLY A 20 -5.48 7.50 -2.14
CA GLY A 20 -4.95 6.15 -2.37
C GLY A 20 -3.51 5.98 -1.86
N MET A 21 -2.68 7.00 -2.02
CA MET A 21 -1.30 7.01 -1.52
C MET A 21 -1.19 6.91 0.01
N LEU A 22 -2.22 7.29 0.78
CA LEU A 22 -2.25 7.07 2.22
C LEU A 22 -2.34 5.57 2.56
N THR A 23 -3.05 4.78 1.75
CA THR A 23 -3.05 3.31 1.93
C THR A 23 -1.72 2.70 1.48
N ALA A 24 -1.06 3.28 0.48
CA ALA A 24 0.26 2.86 0.03
C ALA A 24 1.37 3.19 1.04
N SER A 25 1.23 4.25 1.84
CA SER A 25 2.22 4.57 2.88
C SER A 25 2.29 3.50 3.97
N LEU A 26 1.20 2.76 4.22
CA LEU A 26 1.20 1.60 5.12
C LEU A 26 2.11 0.47 4.62
N ILE A 27 2.16 0.24 3.29
CA ILE A 27 3.11 -0.72 2.70
C ILE A 27 4.55 -0.28 2.99
N SER A 28 4.84 1.01 2.81
CA SER A 28 6.16 1.57 3.11
C SER A 28 6.53 1.39 4.58
N ALA A 29 5.58 1.62 5.49
CA ALA A 29 5.77 1.39 6.92
C ALA A 29 6.15 -0.08 7.21
N VAL A 30 5.41 -1.04 6.67
CA VAL A 30 5.72 -2.48 6.85
C VAL A 30 7.10 -2.81 6.29
N ILE A 31 7.44 -2.31 5.10
CA ILE A 31 8.72 -2.60 4.45
C ILE A 31 9.91 -2.03 5.22
N GLY A 32 9.79 -0.78 5.69
CA GLY A 32 10.86 -0.08 6.38
C GLY A 32 11.04 -0.50 7.84
N THR A 33 10.05 -1.18 8.45
CA THR A 33 10.08 -1.48 9.90
C THR A 33 9.99 -2.97 10.24
N VAL A 34 9.35 -3.79 9.39
CA VAL A 34 9.08 -5.21 9.66
C VAL A 34 9.74 -6.13 8.64
N LEU A 35 9.45 -5.97 7.35
CA LEU A 35 9.91 -6.91 6.31
C LEU A 35 10.15 -6.21 4.95
N PRO A 36 11.40 -6.08 4.47
CA PRO A 36 12.62 -6.64 5.05
C PRO A 36 13.05 -6.00 6.37
N GLY A 37 12.56 -4.80 6.68
CA GLY A 37 12.79 -4.13 7.95
C GLY A 37 13.78 -2.95 7.86
N PRO A 38 14.30 -2.48 9.00
CA PRO A 38 15.14 -1.29 9.07
C PRO A 38 16.34 -1.33 8.13
N GLY A 39 16.64 -0.19 7.50
CA GLY A 39 17.71 -0.06 6.51
C GLY A 39 17.33 -0.51 5.10
N THR A 40 16.09 -0.95 4.86
CA THR A 40 15.58 -1.24 3.52
C THR A 40 15.52 0.02 2.66
N ILE A 41 16.00 -0.08 1.42
CA ILE A 41 15.92 0.95 0.39
C ILE A 41 14.90 0.55 -0.66
N TYR A 42 13.95 1.45 -0.92
CA TYR A 42 12.95 1.30 -1.97
C TYR A 42 13.57 1.60 -3.34
N LEU A 43 13.41 0.67 -4.29
CA LEU A 43 13.88 0.85 -5.67
C LEU A 43 12.71 1.10 -6.63
N GLU A 44 11.62 0.36 -6.47
CA GLU A 44 10.43 0.47 -7.32
C GLU A 44 9.17 0.12 -6.52
N GLN A 45 8.06 0.76 -6.85
CA GLN A 45 6.73 0.39 -6.40
C GLN A 45 5.74 0.52 -7.55
N THR A 46 4.99 -0.53 -7.83
CA THR A 46 3.79 -0.48 -8.67
C THR A 46 2.54 -0.46 -7.79
N LEU A 47 1.49 0.25 -8.20
CA LEU A 47 0.24 0.36 -7.44
C LEU A 47 -0.96 0.26 -8.38
N LYS A 48 -1.94 -0.58 -8.02
CA LYS A 48 -3.27 -0.65 -8.61
C LYS A 48 -4.28 -0.38 -7.50
N PHE A 49 -5.12 0.64 -7.70
CA PHE A 49 -6.18 1.02 -6.77
C PHE A 49 -7.49 0.38 -7.24
N HIS A 50 -8.03 -0.54 -6.44
CA HIS A 50 -9.19 -1.37 -6.80
C HIS A 50 -10.50 -0.83 -6.23
N ALA A 51 -10.45 -0.27 -5.03
CA ALA A 51 -11.60 0.25 -4.31
C ALA A 51 -11.20 1.47 -3.45
N PRO A 52 -12.15 2.38 -3.14
CA PRO A 52 -11.88 3.48 -2.23
C PRO A 52 -11.71 2.99 -0.79
N ALA A 53 -10.78 3.60 -0.05
CA ALA A 53 -10.76 3.52 1.41
C ALA A 53 -11.59 4.67 1.98
N PHE A 54 -12.61 4.36 2.78
CA PHE A 54 -13.45 5.36 3.40
C PHE A 54 -12.92 5.77 4.77
N ILE A 55 -13.30 6.98 5.20
CA ILE A 55 -13.02 7.44 6.56
C ILE A 55 -13.72 6.48 7.53
N GLY A 56 -12.95 5.94 8.49
CA GLY A 56 -13.41 4.92 9.44
C GLY A 56 -13.07 3.47 9.05
N ASP A 57 -12.59 3.22 7.82
CA ASP A 57 -12.09 1.90 7.45
C ASP A 57 -10.79 1.58 8.21
N THR A 58 -10.66 0.32 8.61
CA THR A 58 -9.40 -0.23 9.11
C THR A 58 -8.68 -0.91 7.94
N ILE A 59 -7.51 -0.40 7.58
CA ILE A 59 -6.73 -0.91 6.45
C ILE A 59 -5.55 -1.75 6.95
N THR A 60 -5.48 -2.99 6.46
CA THR A 60 -4.38 -3.92 6.71
C THR A 60 -3.48 -3.97 5.48
N ALA A 61 -2.20 -3.59 5.64
CA ALA A 61 -1.17 -3.77 4.63
C ALA A 61 -0.43 -5.10 4.84
N LEU A 62 -0.28 -5.88 3.77
CA LEU A 62 0.43 -7.15 3.75
C LEU A 62 1.52 -7.12 2.68
N VAL A 63 2.69 -7.63 3.04
CA VAL A 63 3.88 -7.71 2.20
C VAL A 63 4.35 -9.16 2.19
N GLU A 64 4.53 -9.73 1.00
CA GLU A 64 4.94 -11.12 0.79
C GLU A 64 6.20 -11.16 -0.08
N VAL A 65 7.23 -11.90 0.31
CA VAL A 65 8.40 -12.11 -0.54
C VAL A 65 8.06 -13.08 -1.66
N ILE A 66 8.21 -12.64 -2.91
CA ILE A 66 7.90 -13.47 -4.09
C ILE A 66 9.14 -13.84 -4.91
N ASP A 67 10.23 -13.07 -4.80
CA ASP A 67 11.52 -13.44 -5.39
C ASP A 67 12.70 -12.84 -4.60
N LYS A 68 13.85 -13.50 -4.67
CA LYS A 68 15.12 -13.04 -4.06
C LYS A 68 16.24 -13.18 -5.08
N ALA A 69 16.98 -12.10 -5.30
CA ALA A 69 18.18 -12.07 -6.14
C ALA A 69 19.40 -11.66 -5.29
N PRO A 70 20.04 -12.60 -4.56
CA PRO A 70 21.13 -12.30 -3.63
C PRO A 70 22.34 -11.60 -4.29
N GLY A 71 22.69 -12.00 -5.51
CA GLY A 71 23.81 -11.41 -6.26
C GLY A 71 23.64 -9.91 -6.57
N LYS A 72 22.40 -9.40 -6.56
CA LYS A 72 22.08 -7.98 -6.74
C LYS A 72 21.63 -7.30 -5.46
N LYS A 73 21.56 -8.02 -4.34
CA LYS A 73 20.91 -7.61 -3.08
C LYS A 73 19.51 -7.06 -3.31
N ARG A 74 18.66 -7.81 -4.03
CA ARG A 74 17.28 -7.40 -4.33
C ARG A 74 16.27 -8.42 -3.86
N ILE A 75 15.14 -7.93 -3.40
CA ILE A 75 13.97 -8.72 -3.04
C ILE A 75 12.77 -8.13 -3.78
N GLN A 76 12.02 -8.98 -4.47
CA GLN A 76 10.73 -8.62 -5.04
C GLN A 76 9.64 -9.02 -4.06
N LEU A 77 8.74 -8.07 -3.80
CA LEU A 77 7.67 -8.20 -2.85
C LEU A 77 6.33 -8.05 -3.57
N LYS A 78 5.36 -8.89 -3.24
CA LYS A 78 3.95 -8.62 -3.50
C LYS A 78 3.41 -7.79 -2.35
N THR A 79 2.64 -6.77 -2.69
CA THR A 79 2.11 -5.80 -1.72
C THR A 79 0.60 -5.70 -1.90
N THR A 80 -0.15 -5.78 -0.81
CA THR A 80 -1.61 -5.70 -0.83
C THR A 80 -2.12 -4.90 0.36
N CYS A 81 -3.19 -4.14 0.18
CA CYS A 81 -3.95 -3.55 1.27
C CYS A 81 -5.42 -3.97 1.15
N LYS A 82 -5.98 -4.41 2.27
CA LYS A 82 -7.40 -4.77 2.39
C LYS A 82 -8.07 -4.02 3.54
N ASN A 83 -9.37 -3.84 3.49
CA ASN A 83 -10.13 -3.29 4.62
C ASN A 83 -10.62 -4.39 5.58
N GLN A 84 -11.35 -3.99 6.62
CA GLN A 84 -11.93 -4.88 7.64
C GLN A 84 -12.91 -5.93 7.09
N ASN A 85 -13.42 -5.74 5.86
CA ASN A 85 -14.34 -6.67 5.20
C ASN A 85 -13.62 -7.56 4.17
N ASP A 86 -12.29 -7.64 4.23
CA ASP A 86 -11.41 -8.34 3.28
C ASP A 86 -11.50 -7.81 1.82
N GLN A 87 -12.08 -6.62 1.63
CA GLN A 87 -12.13 -6.00 0.31
C GLN A 87 -10.74 -5.51 -0.10
N LEU A 88 -10.30 -5.91 -1.30
CA LEU A 88 -9.03 -5.45 -1.87
C LEU A 88 -9.12 -3.96 -2.21
N ILE A 89 -8.30 -3.16 -1.53
CA ILE A 89 -8.22 -1.70 -1.73
C ILE A 89 -7.10 -1.38 -2.71
N LEU A 90 -5.94 -2.00 -2.49
CA LEU A 90 -4.73 -1.73 -3.25
C LEU A 90 -3.93 -3.02 -3.45
N SER A 91 -3.32 -3.19 -4.61
CA SER A 91 -2.33 -4.23 -4.83
C SER A 91 -1.17 -3.73 -5.68
N GLY A 92 -0.02 -4.38 -5.58
CA GLY A 92 1.11 -4.08 -6.43
C GLY A 92 2.31 -4.93 -6.09
N GLN A 93 3.47 -4.50 -6.58
CA GLN A 93 4.75 -5.10 -6.25
C GLN A 93 5.76 -4.03 -5.89
N ALA A 94 6.66 -4.37 -4.97
CA ALA A 94 7.81 -3.56 -4.63
C ALA A 94 9.09 -4.28 -5.01
N LEU A 95 10.07 -3.53 -5.52
CA LEU A 95 11.45 -3.98 -5.61
C LEU A 95 12.25 -3.21 -4.56
N VAL A 96 12.91 -3.95 -3.68
CA VAL A 96 13.67 -3.35 -2.58
C VAL A 96 15.07 -3.94 -2.48
N MET A 97 15.97 -3.17 -1.88
CA MET A 97 17.27 -3.64 -1.42
C MET A 97 17.25 -3.69 0.12
N PRO A 98 17.37 -4.88 0.74
CA PRO A 98 17.39 -4.98 2.20
C PRO A 98 18.64 -4.31 2.79
N GLY A 99 18.54 -3.94 4.06
CA GLY A 99 19.70 -3.50 4.86
C GLY A 99 20.79 -4.58 4.96
N ARG A 100 21.96 -4.19 5.51
CA ARG A 100 23.09 -5.11 5.71
C ARG A 100 22.74 -6.30 6.59
#